data_AF-A0A6U8NXV5-F1
#
_entry.id   AF-A0A6U8NXV5-F1
#
_cell.length_a   1.000
_cell.length_b   1.000
_cell.length_c   1.000
_cell.angle_alpha   90.00
_cell.angle_beta   90.00
_cell.angle_gamma   90.00
#
_symmetry.space_group_name_H-M   'P 1'
#
loop_
_entity.id
_entity.type
_entity.pdbx_description
1 polymer ?
#
loop_
_entity_poly.entity_id
_entity_poly.type
_entity_poly.pdbx_seq_one_letter_code
_entity_poly.pdbx_strand_id
1 'polypeptide(L)'
;MRSDTDPRNCPAGKICTGSVATYWKLAAFLRYAATQPEPMIGRGDDDVFLSPPMLLAHASLLARLSQPVFAGVFEWYSWRTQTLHSTGFGLSAGAARHGRKKVWRNCTSARKALGHDAAQHPVSLTTPRQPDLCVGPLAFAKGPLVMLSSSAVRWLVRSPLFSRDLKRAREMMDGRAPPYHGPGSGRIDDDVQLGYWMAQLPHLRVVGFRRYMAWHDRWKAGVTGYLPRLLQAHKVPWDKQRTLCNQTRAVWSKARRASVSLHCDSSPPCRDCAHVPTQKACAIDVALDLGPSWRPPPTCAPVCNFKKGSEPQLPGQCWAP
;
A
#
# COMPACT_ATOMS: atom_id res chain seq x y z
N MET A 1 10.68 24.16 -19.90
CA MET A 1 10.35 22.78 -19.45
C MET A 1 8.90 22.51 -19.78
N ARG A 2 8.60 21.46 -20.56
CA ARG A 2 7.24 21.13 -21.01
C ARG A 2 6.42 20.56 -19.85
N SER A 3 5.15 20.96 -19.72
CA SER A 3 4.24 20.56 -18.64
C SER A 3 3.88 19.07 -18.61
N ASP A 4 4.26 18.30 -19.63
CA ASP A 4 4.02 16.85 -19.73
C ASP A 4 4.92 16.00 -18.80
N THR A 5 5.83 16.61 -18.03
CA THR A 5 6.75 15.89 -17.11
C THR A 5 6.36 15.96 -15.64
N ASP A 6 5.29 16.66 -15.25
CA ASP A 6 4.81 16.57 -13.86
C ASP A 6 4.03 15.25 -13.70
N PRO A 7 4.54 14.26 -12.94
CA PRO A 7 3.83 13.01 -12.71
C PRO A 7 2.46 13.23 -12.05
N ARG A 8 2.16 14.45 -11.56
CA ARG A 8 0.89 14.80 -10.95
C ARG A 8 -0.23 15.15 -11.93
N ASN A 9 0.08 15.53 -13.17
CA ASN A 9 -0.92 15.96 -14.15
C ASN A 9 -0.81 15.14 -15.43
N CYS A 10 -1.49 14.00 -15.46
CA CYS A 10 -1.59 13.19 -16.66
C CYS A 10 -2.97 13.40 -17.31
N PRO A 11 -3.04 13.94 -18.54
CA PRO A 11 -4.30 14.14 -19.22
C PRO A 11 -4.98 12.80 -19.55
N ALA A 12 -6.30 12.74 -19.43
CA ALA A 12 -7.06 11.59 -19.91
C ALA A 12 -6.75 11.33 -21.40
N GLY A 13 -6.57 10.06 -21.78
CA GLY A 13 -6.21 9.68 -23.14
C GLY A 13 -4.72 9.81 -23.49
N LYS A 14 -3.85 10.17 -22.54
CA LYS A 14 -2.38 10.10 -22.69
C LYS A 14 -1.78 9.04 -21.75
N ILE A 15 -0.64 8.50 -22.16
CA ILE A 15 0.16 7.58 -21.34
C ILE A 15 1.14 8.41 -20.52
N CYS A 16 1.04 8.35 -19.20
CA CYS A 16 1.94 9.09 -18.33
C CYS A 16 3.29 8.37 -18.27
N THR A 17 4.27 8.85 -19.02
CA THR A 17 5.63 8.28 -19.06
C THR A 17 6.24 8.14 -17.66
N GLY A 18 5.95 9.08 -16.75
CA GLY A 18 6.37 9.01 -15.34
C GLY A 18 5.76 7.85 -14.54
N SER A 19 4.50 7.49 -14.77
CA SER A 19 3.86 6.36 -14.08
C SER A 19 4.27 5.01 -14.69
N VAL A 20 4.55 4.97 -15.99
CA VAL A 20 5.15 3.79 -16.62
C VAL A 20 6.59 3.59 -16.13
N ALA A 21 7.35 4.66 -15.91
CA ALA A 21 8.69 4.57 -15.34
C ALA A 21 8.70 4.01 -13.91
N THR A 22 7.78 4.41 -13.03
CA THR A 22 7.66 3.83 -11.68
C THR A 22 7.27 2.35 -11.74
N TYR A 23 6.37 1.98 -12.65
CA TYR A 23 6.04 0.59 -12.92
C TYR A 23 7.26 -0.25 -13.34
N TRP A 24 8.08 0.26 -14.27
CA TRP A 24 9.31 -0.42 -14.68
C TRP A 24 10.35 -0.52 -13.56
N LYS A 25 10.46 0.51 -12.71
CA LYS A 25 11.31 0.46 -11.51
C LYS A 25 10.85 -0.67 -10.57
N LEU A 26 9.54 -0.78 -10.31
CA LEU A 26 9.00 -1.88 -9.51
C LEU A 26 9.30 -3.25 -10.16
N ALA A 27 9.08 -3.39 -11.46
CA ALA A 27 9.35 -4.63 -12.18
C ALA A 27 10.83 -5.05 -12.12
N ALA A 28 11.74 -4.09 -12.32
CA ALA A 28 13.18 -4.32 -12.21
C ALA A 28 13.59 -4.68 -10.78
N PHE A 29 13.07 -3.96 -9.78
CA PHE A 29 13.28 -4.27 -8.38
C PHE A 29 12.83 -5.69 -8.03
N LEU A 30 11.63 -6.11 -8.44
CA LEU A 30 11.11 -7.45 -8.16
C LEU A 30 11.97 -8.54 -8.81
N ARG A 31 12.42 -8.33 -10.05
CA ARG A 31 13.35 -9.25 -10.73
C ARG A 31 14.67 -9.38 -9.98
N TYR A 32 15.25 -8.25 -9.57
CA TYR A 32 16.47 -8.25 -8.76
C TYR A 32 16.23 -8.97 -7.43
N ALA A 33 15.20 -8.57 -6.68
CA ALA A 33 14.84 -9.15 -5.39
C ALA A 33 14.59 -10.67 -5.46
N ALA A 34 14.05 -11.20 -6.55
CA ALA A 34 13.84 -12.64 -6.72
C ALA A 34 15.15 -13.45 -6.71
N THR A 35 16.27 -12.83 -7.09
CA THR A 35 17.61 -13.45 -7.11
C THR A 35 18.31 -13.42 -5.75
N GLN A 36 17.82 -12.61 -4.82
CA GLN A 36 18.49 -12.38 -3.55
C GLN A 36 18.27 -13.57 -2.58
N PRO A 37 19.27 -13.88 -1.72
CA PRO A 37 19.21 -15.00 -0.80
C PRO A 37 18.40 -14.72 0.48
N GLU A 38 18.19 -13.45 0.84
CA GLU A 38 17.51 -13.05 2.07
C GLU A 38 16.08 -13.62 2.10
N PRO A 39 15.54 -14.00 3.27
CA PRO A 39 14.19 -14.55 3.37
C PRO A 39 13.09 -13.49 3.23
N MET A 40 13.44 -12.22 3.50
CA MET A 40 12.53 -11.08 3.46
C MET A 40 13.15 -9.94 2.64
N ILE A 41 12.33 -9.32 1.82
CA ILE A 41 12.65 -8.20 0.95
C ILE A 41 11.87 -6.98 1.45
N GLY A 42 12.57 -5.88 1.70
CA GLY A 42 11.98 -4.58 2.00
C GLY A 42 12.02 -3.65 0.78
N ARG A 43 10.92 -2.95 0.51
CA ARG A 43 10.89 -1.78 -0.37
C ARG A 43 10.49 -0.57 0.47
N GLY A 44 11.28 0.49 0.45
CA GLY A 44 10.93 1.74 1.10
C GLY A 44 11.18 2.96 0.21
N ASP A 45 10.50 4.05 0.51
CA ASP A 45 10.71 5.34 -0.15
C ASP A 45 11.93 6.06 0.45
N ASP A 46 12.49 7.02 -0.29
CA ASP A 46 13.72 7.73 0.07
C ASP A 46 13.51 8.84 1.12
N ASP A 47 12.27 9.22 1.41
CA ASP A 47 11.89 10.23 2.40
C ASP A 47 11.35 9.63 3.72
N VAL A 48 11.77 8.40 4.04
CA VAL A 48 11.25 7.60 5.15
C VAL A 48 12.31 7.40 6.23
N PHE A 49 11.91 7.53 7.49
CA PHE A 49 12.65 6.97 8.62
C PHE A 49 12.12 5.57 8.93
N LEU A 50 13.02 4.60 9.04
CA LEU A 50 12.72 3.26 9.53
C LEU A 50 13.44 3.04 10.86
N SER A 51 12.70 2.63 11.89
CA SER A 51 13.25 2.24 13.19
C SER A 51 13.96 0.89 13.04
N PRO A 52 15.31 0.82 13.11
CA PRO A 52 16.04 -0.41 12.85
C PRO A 52 15.65 -1.60 13.74
N PRO A 53 15.52 -1.45 15.08
CA PRO A 53 15.19 -2.59 15.93
C PRO A 53 13.73 -3.05 15.73
N MET A 54 12.81 -2.12 15.44
CA MET A 54 11.42 -2.45 15.12
C MET A 54 11.31 -3.19 13.78
N LEU A 55 12.06 -2.74 12.77
CA LEU A 55 12.15 -3.40 11.47
C LEU A 55 12.70 -4.83 11.61
N LEU A 56 13.76 -5.01 12.40
CA LEU A 56 14.34 -6.34 12.64
C LEU A 56 13.35 -7.26 13.36
N ALA A 57 12.61 -6.77 14.35
CA ALA A 57 11.58 -7.53 15.04
C ALA A 57 10.46 -7.99 14.08
N HIS A 58 10.00 -7.09 13.21
CA HIS A 58 9.01 -7.42 12.18
C HIS A 58 9.58 -8.45 11.19
N ALA A 59 10.75 -8.19 10.61
CA ALA A 59 11.38 -9.08 9.63
C ALA A 59 11.62 -10.48 10.20
N SER A 60 12.10 -10.57 11.44
CA SER A 60 12.42 -11.85 12.09
C SER A 60 11.17 -12.70 12.32
N LEU A 61 10.04 -12.10 12.71
CA LEU A 61 8.78 -12.83 12.86
C LEU A 61 8.26 -13.29 11.51
N LEU A 62 8.23 -12.39 10.52
CA LEU A 62 7.69 -12.69 9.19
C LEU A 62 8.51 -13.78 8.47
N ALA A 63 9.83 -13.76 8.62
CA ALA A 63 10.74 -14.75 8.03
C ALA A 63 10.52 -16.18 8.57
N ARG A 64 9.93 -16.34 9.76
CA ARG A 64 9.61 -17.65 10.36
C ARG A 64 8.29 -18.24 9.84
N LEU A 65 7.51 -17.48 9.07
CA LEU A 65 6.28 -17.98 8.49
C LEU A 65 6.61 -18.90 7.31
N SER A 66 6.03 -20.10 7.29
CA SER A 66 6.20 -21.05 6.20
C SER A 66 5.45 -20.65 4.94
N GLN A 67 4.47 -19.76 5.05
CA GLN A 67 3.70 -19.24 3.92
C GLN A 67 4.31 -17.95 3.35
N PRO A 68 4.10 -17.66 2.05
CA PRO A 68 4.48 -16.38 1.48
C PRO A 68 3.80 -15.21 2.19
N VAL A 69 4.51 -14.09 2.32
CA VAL A 69 4.11 -12.89 3.07
C VAL A 69 4.06 -11.67 2.17
N PHE A 70 3.01 -10.87 2.35
CA PHE A 70 2.91 -9.49 1.88
C PHE A 70 2.48 -8.61 3.06
N ALA A 71 3.35 -7.70 3.49
CA ALA A 71 3.17 -6.92 4.70
C ALA A 71 3.39 -5.43 4.47
N GLY A 72 2.63 -4.61 5.18
CA GLY A 72 2.62 -3.16 5.01
C GLY A 72 1.41 -2.50 5.67
N VAL A 73 1.23 -1.22 5.42
CA VAL A 73 -0.04 -0.55 5.75
C VAL A 73 -0.99 -0.64 4.58
N PHE A 74 -2.14 -1.27 4.77
CA PHE A 74 -3.06 -1.58 3.67
C PHE A 74 -4.14 -0.52 3.42
N GLU A 75 -4.40 -0.28 2.14
CA GLU A 75 -5.59 0.41 1.61
C GLU A 75 -6.28 -0.50 0.54
N TRP A 76 -7.48 -0.13 0.08
CA TRP A 76 -8.30 -0.97 -0.82
C TRP A 76 -8.79 -0.21 -2.04
N TYR A 77 -8.30 -0.58 -3.22
CA TYR A 77 -8.63 0.05 -4.50
C TYR A 77 -9.16 -1.01 -5.49
N SER A 78 -9.78 -0.57 -6.59
CA SER A 78 -10.06 -1.44 -7.75
C SER A 78 -8.96 -1.23 -8.81
N TRP A 79 -8.73 -2.26 -9.63
CA TRP A 79 -7.67 -2.30 -10.63
C TRP A 79 -8.23 -2.62 -12.01
N ARG A 80 -7.76 -1.91 -13.04
CA ARG A 80 -8.11 -2.16 -14.43
C ARG A 80 -6.94 -2.84 -15.14
N THR A 81 -7.18 -4.05 -15.62
CA THR A 81 -6.11 -4.94 -16.09
C THR A 81 -5.59 -4.61 -17.48
N GLN A 82 -6.42 -4.07 -18.39
CA GLN A 82 -5.97 -3.76 -19.75
C GLN A 82 -5.22 -2.43 -19.81
N THR A 83 -5.62 -1.48 -18.97
CA THR A 83 -5.11 -0.09 -18.97
C THR A 83 -4.16 0.19 -17.80
N LEU A 84 -3.89 -0.81 -16.96
CA LEU A 84 -2.95 -0.80 -15.84
C LEU A 84 -3.11 0.41 -14.91
N HIS A 85 -4.33 0.75 -14.52
CA HIS A 85 -4.55 1.86 -13.58
C HIS A 85 -5.49 1.47 -12.45
N SER A 86 -5.35 2.20 -11.35
CA SER A 86 -6.26 2.09 -10.24
C SER A 86 -7.51 2.95 -10.48
N THR A 87 -8.68 2.44 -10.11
CA THR A 87 -9.94 3.16 -10.30
C THR A 87 -10.77 3.18 -9.02
N GLY A 88 -11.44 4.30 -8.79
CA GLY A 88 -12.31 4.51 -7.64
C GLY A 88 -11.75 5.36 -6.51
N PHE A 89 -12.48 5.35 -5.39
CA PHE A 89 -12.01 5.93 -4.12
C PHE A 89 -11.45 4.82 -3.23
N GLY A 90 -10.33 5.11 -2.56
CA GLY A 90 -9.78 4.23 -1.54
C GLY A 90 -10.79 3.91 -0.45
N LEU A 91 -11.06 2.61 -0.26
CA LEU A 91 -11.90 2.14 0.84
C LEU A 91 -11.03 1.96 2.09
N SER A 92 -11.56 2.36 3.24
CA SER A 92 -11.03 1.92 4.53
C SER A 92 -11.31 0.42 4.73
N ALA A 93 -10.54 -0.26 5.58
CA ALA A 93 -10.75 -1.66 5.91
C ALA A 93 -12.21 -1.96 6.33
N GLY A 94 -12.82 -1.06 7.13
CA GLY A 94 -14.22 -1.17 7.53
C GLY A 94 -15.22 -0.97 6.38
N ALA A 95 -14.95 -0.05 5.46
CA ALA A 95 -15.79 0.13 4.27
C ALA A 95 -15.70 -1.06 3.31
N ALA A 96 -14.51 -1.65 3.16
CA ALA A 96 -14.30 -2.88 2.39
C ALA A 96 -14.96 -4.11 3.03
N ARG A 97 -14.99 -4.20 4.37
CA ARG A 97 -15.62 -5.32 5.11
C ARG A 97 -17.14 -5.26 5.16
N HIS A 98 -17.74 -4.07 5.22
CA HIS A 98 -19.17 -3.91 5.51
C HIS A 98 -20.01 -3.41 4.32
N GLY A 99 -19.44 -3.31 3.11
CA GLY A 99 -20.17 -2.91 1.90
C GLY A 99 -20.81 -1.52 1.96
N ARG A 100 -20.46 -0.69 2.96
CA ARG A 100 -21.03 0.66 3.13
C ARG A 100 -20.40 1.59 2.09
N LYS A 101 -21.20 1.86 1.05
CA LYS A 101 -20.94 2.56 -0.23
C LYS A 101 -20.75 1.57 -1.37
N LYS A 102 -21.87 1.35 -2.07
CA LYS A 102 -22.00 0.76 -3.43
C LYS A 102 -20.66 0.36 -4.04
N VAL A 103 -20.31 -0.92 -3.86
CA VAL A 103 -19.24 -1.68 -4.56
C VAL A 103 -19.27 -1.41 -6.09
N TRP A 104 -20.44 -1.00 -6.57
CA TRP A 104 -20.81 -0.59 -7.92
C TRP A 104 -20.52 0.89 -8.30
N ARG A 105 -19.46 1.55 -7.84
CA ARG A 105 -19.05 2.86 -8.42
C ARG A 105 -17.66 2.90 -9.06
N ASN A 106 -16.83 1.88 -8.86
CA ASN A 106 -15.46 1.84 -9.41
C ASN A 106 -15.37 1.12 -10.77
N CYS A 107 -16.28 0.19 -11.05
CA CYS A 107 -16.25 -0.64 -12.27
C CYS A 107 -17.52 -0.51 -13.15
N THR A 108 -18.56 0.20 -12.70
CA THR A 108 -19.91 0.27 -13.30
C THR A 108 -20.07 1.23 -14.47
N SER A 109 -19.16 2.16 -14.68
CA SER A 109 -19.26 3.08 -15.82
C SER A 109 -19.25 2.33 -17.16
N ALA A 110 -18.69 1.12 -17.25
CA ALA A 110 -18.74 0.32 -18.47
C ALA A 110 -20.15 -0.16 -18.83
N ARG A 111 -21.01 -0.53 -17.85
CA ARG A 111 -22.40 -0.96 -18.12
C ARG A 111 -23.38 0.19 -18.25
N LYS A 112 -23.19 1.29 -17.51
CA LYS A 112 -24.06 2.47 -17.64
C LYS A 112 -23.75 3.36 -18.84
N ALA A 113 -22.51 3.37 -19.33
CA ALA A 113 -22.17 4.04 -20.59
C ALA A 113 -22.70 3.28 -21.83
N LEU A 114 -23.07 2.00 -21.68
CA LEU A 114 -23.71 1.19 -22.73
C LEU A 114 -25.24 1.35 -22.78
N GLY A 115 -25.79 2.35 -22.08
CA GLY A 115 -27.22 2.66 -22.11
C GLY A 115 -28.07 1.66 -21.32
N HIS A 116 -29.19 2.14 -20.79
CA HIS A 116 -30.14 1.34 -20.03
C HIS A 116 -30.94 0.33 -20.89
N ASP A 117 -30.65 0.23 -22.19
CA ASP A 117 -31.35 -0.65 -23.15
C ASP A 117 -30.64 -1.98 -23.42
N ALA A 118 -29.44 -2.22 -22.86
CA ALA A 118 -28.71 -3.47 -23.05
C ALA A 118 -29.28 -4.68 -22.25
N ALA A 119 -30.46 -4.54 -21.64
CA ALA A 119 -31.16 -5.63 -20.97
C ALA A 119 -31.96 -6.53 -21.94
N GLN A 120 -32.12 -6.15 -23.22
CA GLN A 120 -32.96 -6.89 -24.17
C GLN A 120 -32.27 -7.34 -25.45
N HIS A 121 -30.97 -7.07 -25.62
CA HIS A 121 -30.21 -7.62 -26.75
C HIS A 121 -29.09 -8.54 -26.24
N PRO A 122 -29.08 -9.83 -26.62
CA PRO A 122 -27.90 -10.65 -26.40
C PRO A 122 -26.76 -9.96 -27.16
N VAL A 123 -25.77 -9.47 -26.41
CA VAL A 123 -24.59 -8.84 -26.98
C VAL A 123 -23.92 -9.87 -27.88
N SER A 124 -24.13 -9.73 -29.19
CA SER A 124 -23.41 -10.48 -30.20
C SER A 124 -21.92 -10.19 -30.01
N LEU A 125 -21.15 -11.23 -29.74
CA LEU A 125 -19.70 -11.24 -29.46
C LEU A 125 -18.83 -10.86 -30.67
N THR A 126 -19.32 -10.06 -31.61
CA THR A 126 -18.69 -9.84 -32.92
C THR A 126 -17.98 -8.49 -33.09
N THR A 127 -17.66 -7.76 -32.01
CA THR A 127 -16.67 -6.67 -32.05
C THR A 127 -15.44 -6.97 -31.17
N PRO A 128 -14.19 -6.87 -31.68
CA PRO A 128 -12.98 -7.38 -31.02
C PRO A 128 -12.40 -6.46 -29.93
N ARG A 129 -13.24 -5.74 -29.17
CA ARG A 129 -12.80 -4.95 -28.01
C ARG A 129 -13.40 -5.55 -26.73
N GLN A 130 -12.67 -6.50 -26.12
CA GLN A 130 -13.02 -6.99 -24.80
C GLN A 130 -13.14 -5.82 -23.82
N PRO A 131 -14.23 -5.69 -23.05
CA PRO A 131 -14.36 -4.65 -22.04
C PRO A 131 -13.22 -4.79 -21.01
N ASP A 132 -12.55 -3.68 -20.68
CA ASP A 132 -11.46 -3.66 -19.71
C ASP A 132 -11.92 -4.23 -18.36
N LEU A 133 -11.43 -5.44 -18.04
CA LEU A 133 -11.82 -6.18 -16.86
C LEU A 133 -11.33 -5.41 -15.62
N CYS A 134 -12.29 -4.88 -14.88
CA CYS A 134 -12.10 -4.19 -13.62
C CYS A 134 -12.22 -5.18 -12.47
N VAL A 135 -11.17 -5.28 -11.66
CA VAL A 135 -11.00 -6.27 -10.58
C VAL A 135 -10.92 -5.54 -9.24
N GLY A 136 -11.58 -6.05 -8.21
CA GLY A 136 -11.45 -5.55 -6.84
C GLY A 136 -12.79 -5.31 -6.14
N PRO A 137 -12.79 -4.70 -4.94
CA PRO A 137 -11.62 -4.12 -4.28
C PRO A 137 -10.54 -5.15 -3.94
N LEU A 138 -9.28 -4.74 -3.92
CA LEU A 138 -8.14 -5.55 -3.50
C LEU A 138 -7.29 -4.78 -2.51
N ALA A 139 -6.73 -5.48 -1.54
CA ALA A 139 -5.81 -4.91 -0.57
C ALA A 139 -4.44 -4.70 -1.21
N PHE A 140 -3.88 -3.51 -1.04
CA PHE A 140 -2.50 -3.21 -1.40
C PHE A 140 -1.80 -2.50 -0.25
N ALA A 141 -0.51 -2.80 -0.07
CA ALA A 141 0.33 -2.11 0.90
C ALA A 141 0.78 -0.77 0.30
N LYS A 142 0.51 0.32 1.01
CA LYS A 142 0.84 1.68 0.61
C LYS A 142 2.25 2.07 1.09
N GLY A 143 3.01 2.74 0.20
CA GLY A 143 4.31 3.36 0.48
C GLY A 143 4.25 4.23 1.74
N PRO A 144 5.11 3.92 2.72
CA PRO A 144 6.56 4.11 2.61
C PRO A 144 7.43 2.87 2.91
N LEU A 145 6.82 1.77 3.35
CA LEU A 145 7.50 0.49 3.60
C LEU A 145 6.57 -0.65 3.25
N VAL A 146 7.08 -1.54 2.40
CA VAL A 146 6.47 -2.83 2.07
C VAL A 146 7.48 -3.91 2.38
N MET A 147 7.02 -5.02 2.96
CA MET A 147 7.84 -6.21 3.20
C MET A 147 7.23 -7.41 2.50
N LEU A 148 8.06 -8.16 1.77
CA LEU A 148 7.67 -9.33 1.00
C LEU A 148 8.55 -10.50 1.43
N SER A 149 8.00 -11.70 1.59
CA SER A 149 8.85 -12.90 1.65
C SER A 149 9.48 -13.15 0.28
N SER A 150 10.69 -13.69 0.24
CA SER A 150 11.34 -14.04 -1.03
C SER A 150 10.59 -15.11 -1.83
N SER A 151 9.83 -15.98 -1.16
CA SER A 151 8.92 -16.94 -1.83
C SER A 151 7.80 -16.23 -2.60
N ALA A 152 7.20 -15.18 -2.04
CA ALA A 152 6.19 -14.36 -2.71
C ALA A 152 6.76 -13.65 -3.96
N VAL A 153 7.96 -13.06 -3.83
CA VAL A 153 8.63 -12.38 -4.94
C VAL A 153 8.98 -13.35 -6.06
N ARG A 154 9.57 -14.51 -5.74
CA ARG A 154 9.93 -15.54 -6.72
C ARG A 154 8.70 -16.14 -7.41
N TRP A 155 7.62 -16.38 -6.67
CA TRP A 155 6.35 -16.81 -7.25
C TRP A 155 5.85 -15.79 -8.28
N LEU A 156 5.86 -14.50 -7.90
CA LEU A 156 5.36 -13.44 -8.78
C LEU A 156 6.19 -13.35 -10.06
N VAL A 157 7.51 -13.25 -9.94
CA VAL A 157 8.39 -13.08 -11.11
C VAL A 157 8.30 -14.26 -12.09
N ARG A 158 8.03 -15.47 -11.57
CA ARG A 158 7.81 -16.68 -12.40
C ARG A 158 6.37 -16.81 -12.93
N SER A 159 5.44 -15.98 -12.46
CA SER A 159 4.04 -16.08 -12.84
C SER A 159 3.81 -15.59 -14.28
N PRO A 160 2.96 -16.28 -15.07
CA PRO A 160 2.50 -15.78 -16.36
C PRO A 160 1.84 -14.40 -16.26
N LEU A 161 1.21 -14.10 -15.10
CA LEU A 161 0.57 -12.82 -14.81
C LEU A 161 1.57 -11.66 -14.91
N PHE A 162 2.75 -11.83 -14.32
CA PHE A 162 3.79 -10.82 -14.31
C PHE A 162 4.28 -10.55 -15.73
N SER A 163 4.62 -11.60 -16.48
CA SER A 163 5.08 -11.47 -17.87
C SER A 163 4.04 -10.82 -18.79
N ARG A 164 2.76 -11.20 -18.63
CA ARG A 164 1.63 -10.59 -19.35
C ARG A 164 1.54 -9.09 -19.10
N ASP A 165 1.60 -8.67 -17.84
CA ASP A 165 1.44 -7.26 -17.48
C ASP A 165 2.66 -6.43 -17.90
N LEU A 166 3.88 -6.97 -17.83
CA LEU A 166 5.07 -6.31 -18.36
C LEU A 166 5.01 -6.12 -19.89
N LYS A 167 4.51 -7.14 -20.62
CA LYS A 167 4.27 -7.02 -22.06
C LYS A 167 3.26 -5.91 -22.34
N ARG A 168 2.17 -5.84 -21.56
CA ARG A 168 1.17 -4.76 -21.67
C ARG A 168 1.78 -3.39 -21.42
N ALA A 169 2.58 -3.22 -20.36
CA ALA A 169 3.25 -1.96 -20.07
C ALA A 169 4.21 -1.54 -21.20
N ARG A 170 4.89 -2.50 -21.85
CA ARG A 170 5.70 -2.24 -23.05
C ARG A 170 4.85 -1.78 -24.22
N GLU A 171 3.76 -2.48 -24.52
CA GLU A 171 2.80 -2.09 -25.56
C GLU A 171 2.23 -0.69 -25.31
N MET A 172 1.98 -0.31 -24.05
CA MET A 172 1.60 1.05 -23.68
C MET A 172 2.71 2.05 -24.06
N MET A 173 3.96 1.83 -23.66
CA MET A 173 5.06 2.74 -24.07
C MET A 173 5.22 2.85 -25.59
N ASP A 174 4.97 1.77 -26.32
CA ASP A 174 5.07 1.73 -27.78
C ASP A 174 3.84 2.32 -28.49
N GLY A 175 2.82 2.79 -27.76
CA GLY A 175 1.56 3.28 -28.33
C GLY A 175 0.68 2.21 -28.95
N ARG A 176 0.94 0.92 -28.66
CA ARG A 176 0.22 -0.26 -29.18
C ARG A 176 -0.91 -0.73 -28.26
N ALA A 177 -1.01 -0.18 -27.05
CA ALA A 177 -2.11 -0.44 -26.12
C ALA A 177 -2.95 0.83 -25.91
N PRO A 178 -4.28 0.68 -25.71
CA PRO A 178 -5.15 1.83 -25.55
C PRO A 178 -4.82 2.59 -24.25
N PRO A 179 -4.74 3.93 -24.29
CA PRO A 179 -4.62 4.71 -23.07
C PRO A 179 -5.93 4.70 -22.29
N TYR A 180 -5.86 5.04 -21.00
CA TYR A 180 -7.06 5.19 -20.19
C TYR A 180 -7.86 6.43 -20.61
N HIS A 181 -9.13 6.22 -20.93
CA HIS A 181 -10.11 7.28 -21.19
C HIS A 181 -11.21 7.20 -20.12
N GLY A 182 -11.06 7.95 -19.03
CA GLY A 182 -12.05 8.00 -17.96
C GLY A 182 -11.68 8.95 -16.81
N PRO A 183 -12.54 9.10 -15.79
CA PRO A 183 -12.26 9.94 -14.64
C PRO A 183 -11.12 9.36 -13.78
N GLY A 184 -10.24 10.22 -13.27
CA GLY A 184 -9.09 9.81 -12.47
C GLY A 184 -7.76 10.30 -13.07
N SER A 185 -6.65 9.87 -12.48
CA SER A 185 -5.32 10.38 -12.82
C SER A 185 -4.69 9.69 -14.05
N GLY A 186 -5.27 8.58 -14.55
CA GLY A 186 -4.64 7.75 -15.59
C GLY A 186 -3.28 7.18 -15.20
N ARG A 187 -2.91 7.28 -13.91
CA ARG A 187 -1.61 6.81 -13.42
C ARG A 187 -1.64 5.31 -13.17
N ILE A 188 -0.51 4.70 -13.47
CA ILE A 188 -0.17 3.36 -13.01
C ILE A 188 0.36 3.51 -11.58
N ASP A 189 -0.49 3.18 -10.60
CA ASP A 189 -0.08 3.13 -9.20
C ASP A 189 0.60 1.77 -8.94
N ASP A 190 1.92 1.81 -8.77
CA ASP A 190 2.79 0.64 -8.64
C ASP A 190 2.49 -0.17 -7.36
N ASP A 191 2.18 0.49 -6.26
CA ASP A 191 1.74 -0.18 -5.03
C ASP A 191 0.42 -0.94 -5.23
N VAL A 192 -0.52 -0.37 -5.99
CA VAL A 192 -1.80 -1.03 -6.30
C VAL A 192 -1.60 -2.20 -7.25
N GLN A 193 -0.72 -2.06 -8.25
CA GLN A 193 -0.31 -3.15 -9.13
C GLN A 193 0.32 -4.30 -8.33
N LEU A 194 1.21 -3.99 -7.38
CA LEU A 194 1.80 -4.99 -6.49
C LEU A 194 0.71 -5.70 -5.69
N GLY A 195 -0.27 -4.95 -5.15
CA GLY A 195 -1.45 -5.52 -4.51
C GLY A 195 -2.24 -6.46 -5.42
N TYR A 196 -2.48 -6.06 -6.67
CA TYR A 196 -3.19 -6.89 -7.66
C TYR A 196 -2.47 -8.21 -7.91
N TRP A 197 -1.15 -8.15 -8.11
CA TRP A 197 -0.32 -9.34 -8.27
C TRP A 197 -0.34 -10.25 -7.05
N MET A 198 -0.19 -9.69 -5.84
CA MET A 198 -0.20 -10.45 -4.59
C MET A 198 -1.57 -11.06 -4.30
N ALA A 199 -2.67 -10.38 -4.67
CA ALA A 199 -4.02 -10.91 -4.49
C ALA A 199 -4.28 -12.23 -5.23
N GLN A 200 -3.45 -12.57 -6.23
CA GLN A 200 -3.52 -13.82 -6.99
C GLN A 200 -2.67 -14.97 -6.40
N LEU A 201 -1.81 -14.70 -5.41
CA LEU A 201 -0.91 -15.70 -4.84
C LEU A 201 -1.70 -16.65 -3.91
N PRO A 202 -1.73 -17.97 -4.16
CA PRO A 202 -2.40 -18.91 -3.27
C PRO A 202 -1.70 -19.02 -1.91
N HIS A 203 -2.46 -19.08 -0.81
CA HIS A 203 -1.93 -19.21 0.56
C HIS A 203 -1.08 -18.02 1.06
N LEU A 204 -1.21 -16.83 0.45
CA LEU A 204 -0.56 -15.62 0.92
C LEU A 204 -1.02 -15.24 2.34
N ARG A 205 -0.07 -14.83 3.18
CA ARG A 205 -0.30 -14.09 4.42
C ARG A 205 -0.26 -12.59 4.13
N VAL A 206 -1.41 -11.94 4.23
CA VAL A 206 -1.52 -10.48 4.13
C VAL A 206 -1.38 -9.91 5.54
N VAL A 207 -0.23 -9.32 5.87
CA VAL A 207 0.10 -8.91 7.25
C VAL A 207 0.07 -7.39 7.42
N GLY A 208 -0.96 -6.89 8.09
CA GLY A 208 -1.13 -5.46 8.34
C GLY A 208 -0.21 -4.92 9.43
N PHE A 209 0.47 -3.82 9.14
CA PHE A 209 1.08 -2.94 10.13
C PHE A 209 0.02 -1.98 10.65
N ARG A 210 -0.15 -1.89 11.97
CA ARG A 210 -1.17 -1.02 12.57
C ARG A 210 -0.86 0.46 12.30
N ARG A 211 -1.73 1.12 11.53
CA ARG A 211 -1.66 2.57 11.26
C ARG A 211 -1.65 3.37 12.57
N TYR A 212 -0.86 4.44 12.65
CA TYR A 212 -0.63 5.27 13.84
C TYR A 212 0.09 4.62 15.02
N MET A 213 0.21 3.30 15.06
CA MET A 213 1.10 2.62 16.00
C MET A 213 2.48 2.45 15.37
N ALA A 214 2.52 1.92 14.14
CA ALA A 214 3.74 1.62 13.41
C ALA A 214 4.06 2.66 12.33
N TRP A 215 3.14 3.57 11.98
CA TRP A 215 3.30 4.52 10.87
C TRP A 215 2.76 5.91 11.18
N HIS A 216 3.53 6.93 10.80
CA HIS A 216 3.10 8.33 10.82
C HIS A 216 3.24 8.98 9.42
N ASP A 217 2.11 9.42 8.83
CA ASP A 217 2.00 9.86 7.41
C ASP A 217 2.81 11.12 7.04
N ARG A 218 3.18 11.93 8.03
CA ARG A 218 3.99 13.16 7.90
C ARG A 218 4.76 13.42 9.19
N TRP A 219 5.97 13.99 9.13
CA TRP A 219 6.61 14.52 10.34
C TRP A 219 5.74 15.61 11.00
N LYS A 220 5.43 15.44 12.29
CA LYS A 220 4.69 16.41 13.13
C LYS A 220 5.28 16.45 14.54
N ALA A 221 5.09 17.57 15.24
CA ALA A 221 5.35 17.64 16.68
C ALA A 221 4.51 16.55 17.37
N GLY A 222 5.17 15.58 18.00
CA GLY A 222 4.52 14.41 18.61
C GLY A 222 4.96 13.05 18.08
N VAL A 223 5.67 12.95 16.94
CA VAL A 223 6.23 11.66 16.46
C VAL A 223 7.13 11.01 17.52
N THR A 224 7.83 11.82 18.33
CA THR A 224 8.65 11.37 19.45
C THR A 224 7.86 10.64 20.54
N GLY A 225 6.56 10.93 20.72
CA GLY A 225 5.67 10.21 21.63
C GLY A 225 5.40 8.77 21.20
N TYR A 226 5.61 8.45 19.91
CA TYR A 226 5.36 7.13 19.34
C TYR A 226 6.63 6.26 19.25
N LEU A 227 7.81 6.76 19.65
CA LEU A 227 9.09 6.05 19.49
C LEU A 227 9.09 4.56 19.91
N PRO A 228 8.44 4.13 21.00
CA PRO A 228 8.40 2.72 21.38
C PRO A 228 7.65 1.81 20.40
N ARG A 229 6.74 2.39 19.61
CA ARG A 229 5.86 1.65 18.68
C ARG A 229 6.15 2.00 17.22
N LEU A 230 6.92 3.06 16.97
CA LEU A 230 7.25 3.58 15.65
C LEU A 230 8.11 2.58 14.87
N LEU A 231 7.54 2.00 13.81
CA LEU A 231 8.27 1.27 12.78
C LEU A 231 8.78 2.23 11.71
N GLN A 232 7.92 3.15 11.25
CA GLN A 232 8.24 4.07 10.17
C GLN A 232 7.59 5.45 10.32
N ALA A 233 8.28 6.48 9.83
CA ALA A 233 7.73 7.83 9.67
C ALA A 233 8.06 8.35 8.27
N HIS A 234 7.06 8.95 7.60
CA HIS A 234 7.19 9.47 6.24
C HIS A 234 7.46 10.98 6.26
N LYS A 235 8.19 11.47 5.25
CA LYS A 235 8.58 12.88 5.10
C LYS A 235 9.35 13.40 6.30
N VAL A 236 10.30 12.61 6.78
CA VAL A 236 11.17 12.98 7.91
C VAL A 236 12.29 13.88 7.38
N PRO A 237 12.47 15.09 7.93
CA PRO A 237 13.59 15.94 7.54
C PRO A 237 14.93 15.22 7.76
N TRP A 238 15.86 15.36 6.81
CA TRP A 238 17.11 14.61 6.82
C TRP A 238 17.95 14.84 8.10
N ASP A 239 17.94 16.06 8.63
CA ASP A 239 18.60 16.45 9.87
C ASP A 239 18.01 15.76 11.12
N LYS A 240 16.79 15.23 11.04
CA LYS A 240 16.13 14.49 12.14
C LYS A 240 16.36 12.98 12.10
N GLN A 241 16.80 12.42 10.97
CA GLN A 241 17.00 10.97 10.79
C GLN A 241 17.95 10.37 11.84
N ARG A 242 19.11 11.02 12.06
CA ARG A 242 20.11 10.57 13.05
C ARG A 242 19.53 10.59 14.47
N THR A 243 18.85 11.67 14.84
CA THR A 243 18.23 11.83 16.15
C THR A 243 17.20 10.74 16.41
N LEU A 244 16.32 10.47 15.44
CA LEU A 244 15.33 9.40 15.56
C LEU A 244 15.97 8.01 15.65
N CYS A 245 17.02 7.75 14.88
CA CYS A 245 17.75 6.48 14.97
C CYS A 245 18.35 6.29 16.38
N ASN A 246 18.95 7.33 16.95
CA ASN A 246 19.53 7.25 18.29
C ASN A 246 18.45 7.10 19.37
N GLN A 247 17.36 7.85 19.27
CA GLN A 247 16.25 7.79 20.22
C GLN A 247 15.53 6.44 20.20
N THR A 248 15.24 5.88 19.01
CA THR A 248 14.63 4.55 18.88
C THR A 248 15.54 3.47 19.46
N ARG A 249 16.86 3.51 19.18
CA ARG A 249 17.83 2.59 19.79
C ARG A 249 17.86 2.71 21.32
N ALA A 250 17.86 3.91 21.86
CA ALA A 250 17.88 4.15 23.30
C ALA A 250 16.60 3.68 24.00
N VAL A 251 15.44 3.79 23.35
CA VAL A 251 14.18 3.25 23.88
C VAL A 251 14.23 1.72 23.89
N TRP A 252 14.69 1.11 22.81
CA TRP A 252 14.79 -0.35 22.70
C TRP A 252 15.83 -0.95 23.67
N SER A 253 16.97 -0.30 23.89
CA SER A 253 17.97 -0.79 24.83
C SER A 253 17.54 -0.72 26.30
N LYS A 254 16.58 0.16 26.63
CA LYS A 254 15.98 0.26 27.96
C LYS A 254 14.81 -0.69 28.17
N ALA A 255 14.31 -1.34 27.12
CA ALA A 255 13.21 -2.28 27.25
C ALA A 255 13.67 -3.53 28.02
N ARG A 256 12.96 -3.86 29.10
CA ARG A 256 13.17 -5.10 29.87
C ARG A 256 12.80 -6.32 29.03
N ARG A 257 11.79 -6.16 28.17
CA ARG A 257 11.30 -7.20 27.26
C ARG A 257 10.69 -6.56 26.02
N ALA A 258 10.82 -7.24 24.88
CA ALA A 258 10.03 -6.98 23.69
C ALA A 258 9.14 -8.21 23.41
N SER A 259 7.84 -8.00 23.19
CA SER A 259 6.94 -9.02 22.66
C SER A 259 6.58 -8.68 21.23
N VAL A 260 6.61 -9.70 20.38
CA VAL A 260 6.24 -9.61 18.96
C VAL A 260 5.22 -10.72 18.71
N SER A 261 3.99 -10.36 18.41
CA SER A 261 2.90 -11.31 18.18
C SER A 261 2.30 -11.14 16.79
N LEU A 262 1.77 -12.25 16.26
CA LEU A 262 1.04 -12.29 15.01
C LEU A 262 -0.36 -12.84 15.28
N HIS A 263 -1.38 -12.06 14.93
CA HIS A 263 -2.77 -12.45 15.05
C HIS A 263 -3.33 -12.67 13.65
N CYS A 264 -3.86 -13.85 13.36
CA CYS A 264 -4.34 -14.20 12.03
C CYS A 264 -5.80 -14.63 12.03
N ASP A 265 -6.54 -14.16 11.04
CA ASP A 265 -7.86 -14.64 10.68
C ASP A 265 -7.73 -15.79 9.67
N SER A 266 -8.66 -16.75 9.72
CA SER A 266 -8.72 -17.87 8.77
C SER A 266 -9.22 -17.45 7.38
N SER A 267 -9.76 -16.23 7.26
CA SER A 267 -10.33 -15.68 6.02
C SER A 267 -9.39 -14.66 5.35
N PRO A 268 -9.62 -14.36 4.06
CA PRO A 268 -9.01 -13.24 3.36
C PRO A 268 -9.30 -11.89 4.06
N PRO A 269 -8.54 -10.81 3.74
CA PRO A 269 -8.64 -9.52 4.44
C PRO A 269 -10.00 -8.82 4.28
N CYS A 270 -10.81 -9.27 3.33
CA CYS A 270 -12.18 -8.81 3.11
C CYS A 270 -13.00 -9.88 2.38
N ARG A 271 -14.31 -9.91 2.65
CA ARG A 271 -15.26 -10.93 2.18
C ARG A 271 -15.51 -10.87 0.67
N ASP A 272 -15.73 -9.66 0.14
CA ASP A 272 -16.16 -9.43 -1.25
C ASP A 272 -15.05 -8.85 -2.13
N CYS A 273 -13.79 -9.09 -1.76
CA CYS A 273 -12.64 -8.58 -2.48
C CYS A 273 -12.08 -9.60 -3.48
N ALA A 274 -11.30 -9.12 -4.44
CA ALA A 274 -10.62 -9.95 -5.44
C ALA A 274 -9.38 -10.67 -4.89
N HIS A 275 -9.48 -11.25 -3.69
CA HIS A 275 -8.46 -12.10 -3.07
C HIS A 275 -8.82 -13.57 -3.24
N VAL A 276 -7.80 -14.41 -3.44
CA VAL A 276 -8.00 -15.87 -3.45
C VAL A 276 -8.49 -16.33 -2.06
N PRO A 277 -9.53 -17.20 -1.98
CA PRO A 277 -10.13 -17.60 -0.69
C PRO A 277 -9.16 -18.27 0.30
N THR A 278 -8.06 -18.85 -0.18
CA THR A 278 -7.07 -19.54 0.67
C THR A 278 -6.06 -18.60 1.34
N GLN A 279 -6.12 -17.29 1.05
CA GLN A 279 -5.28 -16.30 1.71
C GLN A 279 -5.76 -16.05 3.14
N LYS A 280 -4.82 -15.67 4.01
CA LYS A 280 -5.10 -15.35 5.41
C LYS A 280 -4.69 -13.92 5.72
N ALA A 281 -5.57 -13.20 6.38
CA ALA A 281 -5.25 -11.88 6.92
C ALA A 281 -4.59 -12.01 8.29
N CYS A 282 -3.55 -11.25 8.54
CA CYS A 282 -2.92 -11.16 9.85
C CYS A 282 -2.61 -9.71 10.24
N ALA A 283 -2.38 -9.47 11.52
CA ALA A 283 -1.84 -8.24 12.06
C ALA A 283 -0.64 -8.57 12.96
N ILE A 284 0.42 -7.79 12.80
CA ILE A 284 1.60 -7.88 13.66
C ILE A 284 1.50 -6.80 14.75
N ASP A 285 1.85 -7.20 15.96
CA ASP A 285 1.89 -6.34 17.13
C ASP A 285 3.26 -6.44 17.79
N VAL A 286 3.83 -5.28 18.12
CA VAL A 286 5.07 -5.19 18.87
C VAL A 286 4.84 -4.32 20.09
N ALA A 287 5.18 -4.86 21.26
CA ALA A 287 5.12 -4.14 22.52
C ALA A 287 6.47 -4.22 23.23
N LEU A 288 6.90 -3.08 23.78
CA LEU A 288 8.07 -2.98 24.62
C LEU A 288 7.62 -2.81 26.07
N ASP A 289 8.12 -3.66 26.96
CA ASP A 289 8.03 -3.45 28.40
C ASP A 289 9.17 -2.54 28.84
N LEU A 290 8.83 -1.30 29.15
CA LEU A 290 9.78 -0.27 29.58
C LEU A 290 9.76 -0.05 31.10
N GLY A 291 8.98 -0.87 31.84
CA GLY A 291 8.77 -0.74 33.27
C GLY A 291 7.90 0.47 33.69
N PRO A 292 7.54 0.57 34.98
CA PRO A 292 6.62 1.60 35.50
C PRO A 292 7.23 3.00 35.56
N SER A 293 8.56 3.14 35.52
CA SER A 293 9.26 4.42 35.53
C SER A 293 9.39 5.06 34.13
N TRP A 294 9.11 4.30 33.07
CA TRP A 294 9.09 4.87 31.73
C TRP A 294 7.78 5.63 31.54
N ARG A 295 7.90 6.96 31.47
CA ARG A 295 6.80 7.80 31.02
C ARG A 295 6.94 7.99 29.50
N PRO A 296 5.91 7.70 28.70
CA PRO A 296 5.87 8.24 27.35
C PRO A 296 6.04 9.76 27.46
N PRO A 297 6.75 10.42 26.52
CA PRO A 297 6.60 11.86 26.38
C PRO A 297 5.09 12.13 26.35
N PRO A 298 4.57 13.12 27.11
CA PRO A 298 3.13 13.32 27.25
C PRO A 298 2.47 13.24 25.89
N THR A 299 1.58 12.26 25.74
CA THR A 299 0.80 12.07 24.54
C THR A 299 -0.15 13.25 24.47
N CYS A 300 0.28 14.33 23.81
CA CYS A 300 -0.69 15.22 23.20
C CYS A 300 -1.41 14.37 22.14
N ALA A 301 -2.54 13.80 22.52
CA ALA A 301 -3.54 13.37 21.57
C ALA A 301 -4.32 14.63 21.21
N PRO A 302 -4.19 15.20 20.00
CA PRO A 302 -5.24 16.05 19.51
C PRO A 302 -6.33 15.11 19.00
N VAL A 303 -7.43 15.00 19.73
CA VAL A 303 -8.72 14.80 19.08
C VAL A 303 -9.00 16.12 18.34
N CYS A 304 -8.39 16.30 17.19
CA CYS A 304 -8.67 17.45 16.32
C CYS A 304 -9.42 16.94 15.10
N ASN A 305 -10.74 17.10 15.14
CA ASN A 305 -11.58 17.05 13.96
C ASN A 305 -11.34 18.32 13.13
N PHE A 306 -10.40 18.28 12.20
CA PHE A 306 -10.26 19.35 11.22
C PHE A 306 -11.24 19.12 10.06
N LYS A 307 -12.19 20.04 9.88
CA LYS A 307 -12.90 20.17 8.60
C LYS A 307 -11.90 20.66 7.55
N LYS A 308 -11.95 20.05 6.36
CA LYS A 308 -11.09 20.41 5.23
C LYS A 308 -11.36 21.87 4.82
N GLY A 309 -10.38 22.76 4.98
CA GLY A 309 -10.44 24.14 4.46
C GLY A 309 -10.24 25.29 5.46
N SER A 310 -10.00 25.02 6.74
CA SER A 310 -9.71 26.07 7.74
C SER A 310 -8.23 26.12 8.11
N GLU A 311 -7.62 27.30 8.07
CA GLU A 311 -6.28 27.54 8.63
C GLU A 311 -6.27 27.30 10.14
N PRO A 312 -5.23 26.64 10.70
CA PRO A 312 -5.14 26.39 12.13
C PRO A 312 -4.65 27.64 12.87
N GLN A 313 -5.46 28.17 13.78
CA GLN A 313 -4.97 29.06 14.84
C GLN A 313 -4.44 28.23 16.00
N LEU A 314 -3.19 28.47 16.38
CA LEU A 314 -2.51 27.80 17.50
C LEU A 314 -2.90 28.48 18.83
N PRO A 315 -3.34 27.75 19.87
CA PRO A 315 -3.45 28.31 21.21
C PRO A 315 -2.06 28.41 21.85
N GLY A 316 -1.67 29.61 22.28
CA GLY A 316 -0.37 29.95 22.87
C GLY A 316 -0.12 29.46 24.29
N GLN A 317 -0.48 28.21 24.64
CA GLN A 317 -0.30 27.69 26.01
C GLN A 317 0.49 26.38 26.11
N CYS A 318 1.22 25.97 25.08
CA CYS A 318 2.12 24.81 25.15
C CYS A 318 3.61 25.19 25.29
N TRP A 319 3.90 26.32 25.97
CA TRP A 319 5.28 26.72 26.28
C TRP A 319 5.33 27.46 27.62
N ALA A 320 5.84 26.77 28.64
CA ALA A 320 6.53 27.34 29.80
C ALA A 320 7.47 26.24 30.34
N PRO A 321 8.67 26.62 30.85
CA PRO A 321 9.89 25.81 30.84
C PRO A 321 9.82 24.47 31.56
#